data_AF-A0A2J8Y1Y0-F1
#
_entry.id   AF-A0A2J8Y1Y0-F1
#
_cell.length_a   1.000
_cell.length_b   1.000
_cell.length_c   1.000
_cell.angle_alpha   90.00
_cell.angle_beta   90.00
_cell.angle_gamma   90.00
#
_symmetry.space_group_name_H-M   'P 1'
#
loop_
_entity.id
_entity.type
_entity.pdbx_description
1 polymer ?
#
loop_
_entity_poly.entity_id
_entity_poly.type
_entity_poly.pdbx_seq_one_letter_code
_entity_poly.pdbx_strand_id
1 'polypeptide(L)'
;MFKGPEKDIEFIYTAPSSAVCGVSLDVGGKKEYLIAGKAEGDGKMHITLCDFIVPWDTLSTTQKKSLNHRYQMGCECKVSRSRLCWGITSSHCLQMDSRGFDPWLSRAC
;
A
#
# COMPACT_ATOMS: atom_id res chain seq x y z
N MET A 1 -9.48 7.40 -8.00
CA MET A 1 -9.09 6.17 -7.27
C MET A 1 -8.20 5.31 -8.16
N PHE A 2 -7.12 4.70 -7.63
CA PHE A 2 -6.15 3.92 -8.43
C PHE A 2 -6.53 2.45 -8.59
N LYS A 3 -7.08 1.84 -7.53
CA LYS A 3 -7.60 0.47 -7.50
C LYS A 3 -8.72 0.42 -6.46
N GLY A 4 -9.86 -0.18 -6.79
CA GLY A 4 -10.99 -0.28 -5.88
C GLY A 4 -12.34 -0.49 -6.59
N PRO A 5 -13.43 -0.61 -5.82
CA PRO A 5 -14.80 -0.66 -6.37
C PRO A 5 -15.16 0.65 -7.08
N GLU A 6 -16.22 0.66 -7.91
CA GLU A 6 -16.64 1.88 -8.61
C GLU A 6 -17.14 2.99 -7.65
N LYS A 7 -17.60 2.61 -6.46
CA LYS A 7 -18.03 3.57 -5.43
C LYS A 7 -16.84 4.21 -4.75
N ASP A 8 -16.88 5.53 -4.62
CA ASP A 8 -15.87 6.29 -3.86
C ASP A 8 -15.86 5.90 -2.38
N ILE A 9 -14.68 5.98 -1.77
CA ILE A 9 -14.49 5.76 -0.34
C ILE A 9 -14.73 7.09 0.39
N GLU A 10 -15.80 7.13 1.17
CA GLU A 10 -16.18 8.30 1.99
C GLU A 10 -15.64 8.19 3.41
N PHE A 11 -15.50 6.97 3.93
CA PHE A 11 -15.13 6.72 5.32
C PHE A 11 -13.93 5.78 5.43
N ILE A 12 -12.97 6.19 6.24
CA ILE A 12 -11.79 5.41 6.58
C ILE A 12 -11.82 5.13 8.08
N TYR A 13 -11.85 3.85 8.44
CA TYR A 13 -11.83 3.36 9.80
C TYR A 13 -10.43 2.86 10.16
N THR A 14 -10.02 3.13 11.39
CA THR A 14 -8.78 2.62 11.96
C THR A 14 -8.96 2.45 13.46
N ALA A 15 -8.11 1.64 14.08
CA ALA A 15 -8.17 1.44 15.51
C ALA A 15 -7.79 2.73 16.27
N PRO A 16 -8.28 2.93 17.51
CA PRO A 16 -8.12 4.20 18.22
C PRO A 16 -6.70 4.45 18.77
N SER A 17 -5.86 3.42 18.83
CA SER A 17 -4.51 3.52 19.39
C SER A 17 -3.50 2.77 18.53
N SER A 18 -2.28 3.29 18.47
CA SER A 18 -1.16 2.65 17.79
C SER A 18 -0.83 1.26 18.36
N ALA A 19 -1.15 1.02 19.64
CA ALA A 19 -0.95 -0.29 20.28
C ALA A 19 -1.82 -1.40 19.67
N VAL A 20 -2.94 -1.04 19.06
CA VAL A 20 -3.85 -1.93 18.33
C VAL A 20 -3.82 -1.65 16.81
N CYS A 21 -2.66 -1.22 16.30
CA CYS A 21 -2.43 -0.91 14.90
C CYS A 21 -3.26 0.27 14.35
N GLY A 22 -3.67 1.20 15.21
CA GLY A 22 -4.37 2.42 14.83
C GLY A 22 -3.47 3.48 14.21
N VAL A 23 -3.99 4.19 13.20
CA VAL A 23 -3.24 5.22 12.46
C VAL A 23 -3.82 6.60 12.77
N SER A 24 -2.95 7.58 13.02
CA SER A 24 -3.34 8.98 13.12
C SER A 24 -2.96 9.72 11.85
N LEU A 25 -3.95 10.25 11.14
CA LEU A 25 -3.75 11.05 9.94
C LEU A 25 -3.98 12.53 10.24
N ASP A 26 -3.25 13.39 9.53
CA ASP A 26 -3.43 14.83 9.60
C ASP A 26 -4.65 15.24 8.77
N VAL A 27 -5.76 15.48 9.44
CA VAL A 27 -7.03 15.90 8.82
C VAL A 27 -7.09 17.41 8.55
N GLY A 28 -5.99 18.15 8.72
CA GLY A 28 -5.94 19.60 8.53
C GLY A 28 -6.07 20.09 7.07
N GLY A 29 -6.43 19.20 6.14
CA GLY A 29 -6.72 19.51 4.73
C GLY A 29 -5.52 19.93 3.88
N LYS A 30 -4.32 20.01 4.47
CA LYS A 30 -3.09 20.47 3.79
C LYS A 30 -2.20 19.34 3.29
N LYS A 31 -2.51 18.09 3.64
CA LYS A 31 -1.69 16.93 3.30
C LYS A 31 -2.51 15.91 2.55
N GLU A 32 -2.02 15.54 1.38
CA GLU A 32 -2.54 14.42 0.60
C GLU A 32 -1.78 13.15 1.00
N TYR A 33 -2.53 12.06 1.16
CA TYR A 33 -1.97 10.77 1.52
C TYR A 33 -2.33 9.75 0.46
N LEU A 34 -1.37 8.88 0.16
CA LEU A 34 -1.63 7.67 -0.58
C LEU A 34 -1.89 6.55 0.42
N ILE A 35 -3.10 6.00 0.35
CA ILE A 35 -3.62 5.01 1.30
C ILE A 35 -3.94 3.73 0.53
N ALA A 36 -3.30 2.63 0.91
CA ALA A 36 -3.65 1.29 0.44
C ALA A 36 -4.13 0.47 1.65
N GLY A 37 -5.44 0.22 1.71
CA GLY A 37 -6.08 -0.53 2.80
C GLY A 37 -7.13 -1.50 2.29
N LYS A 38 -7.84 -2.14 3.23
CA LYS A 38 -8.87 -3.12 2.91
C LYS A 38 -10.22 -2.41 2.72
N ALA A 39 -10.84 -2.58 1.55
CA ALA A 39 -12.21 -2.14 1.35
C ALA A 39 -13.18 -3.05 2.10
N GLU A 40 -14.11 -2.47 2.87
CA GLU A 40 -15.14 -3.21 3.63
C GLU A 40 -16.51 -3.20 2.93
N GLY A 41 -16.66 -2.40 1.86
CA GLY A 41 -17.92 -2.22 1.14
C GLY A 41 -18.62 -0.91 1.53
N ASP A 42 -19.63 -0.52 0.75
CA ASP A 42 -20.45 0.69 1.00
C ASP A 42 -19.67 1.98 1.25
N GLY A 43 -18.60 2.20 0.48
CA GLY A 43 -17.77 3.40 0.60
C GLY A 43 -16.90 3.43 1.86
N LYS A 44 -16.75 2.29 2.55
CA LYS A 44 -15.94 2.15 3.76
C LYS A 44 -14.63 1.42 3.47
N MET A 45 -13.56 1.91 4.08
CA MET A 45 -12.25 1.29 4.07
C MET A 45 -11.73 1.15 5.50
N HIS A 46 -11.03 0.06 5.78
CA HIS A 46 -10.29 -0.14 7.02
C HIS A 46 -8.79 -0.06 6.77
N ILE A 47 -8.10 0.72 7.60
CA ILE A 47 -6.66 0.91 7.55
C ILE A 47 -6.00 0.65 8.91
N THR A 48 -4.78 0.17 8.86
CA THR A 48 -3.96 -0.19 10.01
C THR A 48 -2.54 0.34 9.86
N LEU A 49 -1.74 0.33 10.94
CA LEU A 49 -0.32 0.72 10.88
C LEU A 49 0.53 -0.15 9.95
N CYS A 50 0.05 -1.35 9.60
CA CYS A 50 0.77 -2.26 8.71
C CYS A 50 0.45 -2.00 7.23
N ASP A 51 -0.53 -1.15 6.96
CA ASP A 51 -0.95 -0.75 5.62
C ASP A 51 -0.04 0.34 5.06
N PHE A 52 -0.08 0.52 3.74
CA PHE A 52 0.79 1.50 3.11
C PHE A 52 0.14 2.88 3.12
N ILE A 53 0.62 3.72 4.02
CA ILE A 53 0.09 5.06 4.23
C ILE A 53 1.26 6.03 4.27
N VAL A 54 1.39 6.82 3.20
CA VAL A 54 2.49 7.78 3.06
C VAL A 54 1.99 9.11 2.49
N PRO A 55 2.61 10.24 2.84
CA PRO A 55 2.27 11.52 2.23
C PRO A 55 2.59 11.50 0.73
N TRP A 56 1.69 12.03 -0.09
CA TRP A 56 1.80 12.03 -1.55
C TRP A 56 3.09 12.68 -2.05
N ASP A 57 3.57 13.72 -1.37
CA ASP A 57 4.78 14.45 -1.75
C ASP A 57 6.07 13.67 -1.55
N THR A 58 6.06 12.63 -0.70
CA THR A 58 7.23 11.79 -0.44
C THR A 58 7.46 10.73 -1.51
N LEU A 59 6.47 10.48 -2.38
CA LEU A 59 6.56 9.48 -3.43
C LEU A 59 7.40 9.99 -4.60
N SER A 60 8.28 9.13 -5.10
CA SER A 60 9.03 9.41 -6.32
C SER A 60 8.11 9.51 -7.54
N THR A 61 8.55 10.24 -8.56
CA THR A 61 7.83 10.39 -9.83
C THR A 61 7.57 9.03 -10.51
N THR A 62 8.49 8.08 -10.36
CA THR A 62 8.36 6.71 -10.86
C THR A 62 7.28 5.94 -10.12
N GLN A 63 7.20 6.06 -8.79
CA GLN A 63 6.15 5.43 -7.98
C GLN A 63 4.78 5.95 -8.38
N LYS A 64 4.61 7.29 -8.44
CA LYS A 64 3.34 7.93 -8.84
C LYS A 64 2.86 7.46 -10.22
N LYS A 65 3.76 7.34 -11.21
CA LYS A 65 3.41 6.82 -12.54
C LYS A 65 3.07 5.33 -12.53
N SER A 66 3.74 4.54 -11.69
CA SER A 66 3.57 3.09 -11.63
C SER A 66 2.21 2.66 -11.05
N LEU A 67 1.59 3.52 -10.21
CA LEU A 67 0.24 3.33 -9.65
C LEU A 67 -0.82 3.00 -10.69
N ASN A 68 -0.78 3.66 -11.84
CA ASN A 68 -1.84 3.54 -12.85
C ASN A 68 -1.67 2.35 -13.80
N HIS A 69 -0.47 1.78 -13.93
CA HIS A 69 -0.18 0.89 -15.08
C HIS A 69 0.73 -0.29 -14.75
N ARG A 70 1.78 -0.07 -13.94
CA ARG A 70 2.81 -1.10 -13.74
C ARG A 70 2.49 -2.03 -12.58
N TYR A 71 1.91 -1.50 -11.50
CA TYR A 71 1.60 -2.33 -10.34
C TYR A 71 0.48 -3.33 -10.58
N GLN A 72 -0.48 -3.01 -11.46
CA GLN A 72 -1.52 -3.97 -11.88
C GLN A 72 -0.94 -5.15 -12.69
N MET A 73 0.13 -4.94 -13.46
CA MET A 73 0.78 -6.02 -14.22
C MET A 73 1.65 -6.91 -13.31
N GLY A 74 2.24 -6.36 -12.24
CA GLY A 74 3.10 -7.09 -11.30
C GLY A 74 2.36 -7.97 -10.29
N CYS A 75 1.04 -7.99 -10.35
CA CYS A 75 0.14 -8.70 -9.45
C CYS A 75 0.35 -10.22 -9.43
N GLU A 76 0.71 -10.80 -10.57
CA GLU A 76 0.96 -12.24 -10.70
C GLU A 76 2.31 -12.66 -10.09
N CYS A 77 3.18 -11.69 -9.79
CA CYS A 77 4.49 -11.92 -9.19
C CYS A 77 4.39 -11.91 -7.66
N LYS A 78 4.81 -12.99 -7.01
CA LYS A 78 4.88 -13.05 -5.53
C LYS A 78 6.19 -12.45 -5.05
N VAL A 79 6.15 -11.26 -4.46
CA VAL A 79 7.32 -10.68 -3.79
C VAL A 79 7.56 -11.45 -2.49
N SER A 80 8.70 -12.12 -2.41
CA SER A 80 9.12 -12.84 -1.21
C SER A 80 9.99 -11.95 -0.34
N ARG A 81 9.59 -11.74 0.92
CA ARG A 81 10.45 -11.15 1.95
C ARG A 81 11.37 -12.24 2.48
N SER A 82 12.51 -12.43 1.84
CA SER A 82 13.54 -13.33 2.30
C SER A 82 14.50 -12.58 3.24
N ARG A 83 14.74 -13.13 4.44
CA ARG A 83 15.83 -12.70 5.33
C ARG A 83 17.15 -13.40 5.01
N LEU A 84 17.12 -14.45 4.17
CA LEU A 84 18.25 -15.33 3.89
C LEU A 84 18.33 -15.53 2.37
N CYS A 85 19.39 -15.01 1.75
CA CYS A 85 19.68 -15.11 0.33
C CYS A 85 19.88 -16.58 -0.12
N TRP A 86 18.81 -17.36 -0.28
CA TRP A 86 18.86 -18.53 -1.15
C TRP A 86 17.46 -19.02 -1.53
N GLY A 87 17.23 -19.12 -2.83
CA GLY A 87 16.05 -19.75 -3.41
C GLY A 87 15.35 -18.85 -4.42
N ILE A 88 15.73 -18.95 -5.69
CA ILE A 88 14.97 -18.37 -6.79
C ILE A 88 14.15 -19.50 -7.38
N THR A 89 12.82 -19.45 -7.21
CA THR A 89 11.88 -20.09 -8.13
C THR A 89 11.39 -19.03 -9.10
N SER A 90 11.10 -19.43 -10.34
CA SER A 90 10.90 -18.57 -11.52
C SER A 90 9.76 -17.54 -11.46
N SER A 91 9.00 -17.49 -10.36
CA SER A 91 7.87 -16.59 -10.11
C SER A 91 8.03 -15.66 -8.89
N HIS A 92 9.23 -15.59 -8.30
CA HIS A 92 9.50 -14.83 -7.09
C HIS A 92 10.56 -13.74 -7.30
N CYS A 93 10.22 -12.49 -6.96
CA CYS A 93 11.20 -11.40 -6.86
C CYS A 93 11.78 -11.36 -5.43
N LEU A 94 13.10 -11.20 -5.32
CA LEU A 94 13.83 -11.00 -4.06
C LEU A 94 14.05 -9.50 -3.82
N GLN A 95 13.55 -8.98 -2.69
CA GLN A 95 13.78 -7.59 -2.28
C GLN A 95 15.06 -7.50 -1.44
N MET A 96 16.10 -6.80 -1.91
CA MET A 96 17.38 -6.66 -1.19
C MET A 96 17.51 -5.39 -0.34
N ASP A 97 16.52 -4.49 -0.36
CA ASP A 97 16.61 -3.21 0.33
C ASP A 97 15.73 -3.18 1.59
N SER A 98 16.35 -2.96 2.75
CA SER A 98 15.69 -2.83 4.05
C SER A 98 15.00 -1.47 4.24
N ARG A 99 15.28 -0.47 3.38
CA ARG A 99 14.67 0.87 3.42
C ARG A 99 13.70 1.15 2.29
N GLY A 100 13.70 0.31 1.25
CA GLY A 100 12.84 0.40 0.09
C GLY A 100 11.97 -0.83 -0.07
N PHE A 101 11.21 -1.22 0.97
CA PHE A 101 10.05 -2.08 0.72
C PHE A 101 9.20 -1.32 -0.31
N ASP A 102 8.94 -1.93 -1.47
CA ASP A 102 7.89 -1.47 -2.38
C ASP A 102 6.64 -2.32 -2.07
N PRO A 103 5.90 -2.05 -0.96
CA PRO A 103 4.68 -2.76 -0.59
C PRO A 103 3.68 -2.87 -1.72
N TRP A 104 3.80 -1.95 -2.67
CA TRP A 104 3.01 -1.82 -3.86
C TRP A 104 2.92 -3.12 -4.65
N LEU A 105 4.01 -3.85 -4.88
CA LEU A 105 3.89 -5.08 -5.67
C LEU A 105 3.11 -6.18 -4.93
N SER A 106 3.18 -6.23 -3.59
CA SER A 106 2.52 -7.27 -2.80
C SER A 106 1.09 -6.96 -2.41
N ARG A 107 0.67 -5.68 -2.44
CA ARG A 107 -0.65 -5.21 -1.96
C ARG A 107 -1.45 -4.39 -2.97
N ALA A 108 -0.83 -3.95 -4.07
CA ALA A 108 -1.57 -3.50 -5.24
C ALA A 108 -2.13 -4.70 -6.04
N CYS A 109 -1.74 -5.91 -5.64
CA CYS A 109 -2.58 -7.09 -5.68
C CYS A 109 -3.33 -7.22 -4.35
#